data_AF-A0A2H5MW23-F1
#
_entry.id   AF-A0A2H5MW23-F1
#
_cell.length_a   1.000
_cell.length_b   1.000
_cell.length_c   1.000
_cell.angle_alpha   90.00
_cell.angle_beta   90.00
_cell.angle_gamma   90.00
#
_symmetry.space_group_name_H-M   'P 1'
#
loop_
_entity.id
_entity.type
_entity.pdbx_description
1 polymer ?
#
loop_
_entity_poly.entity_id
_entity_poly.type
_entity_poly.pdbx_seq_one_letter_code
_entity_poly.pdbx_strand_id
1 'polypeptide(L)' 'MELLPEGCIANAISFTTPRDACRLSSVSTIFKSAAESDAVWESFLPPDYSTLLSSSSSSSSSL' A
#
# COMPACT_ATOMS: atom_id res chain seq x y z
N MET A 1 15.35 12.13 19.91
CA MET A 1 14.70 12.22 18.59
C MET A 1 13.71 11.09 18.53
N GLU A 2 12.46 11.36 18.90
CA GLU A 2 11.43 10.33 18.95
C GLU A 2 11.14 9.84 17.52
N LEU A 3 11.26 8.53 17.32
CA LEU A 3 10.96 7.89 16.04
C LEU A 3 9.44 7.78 15.92
N LEU A 4 8.88 8.31 14.83
CA LEU A 4 7.48 8.05 14.49
C LEU A 4 7.27 6.55 14.29
N PRO A 5 6.18 5.96 14.80
CA PRO A 5 5.84 4.58 14.52
C PRO A 5 5.66 4.36 13.02
N GLU A 6 6.06 3.19 12.52
CA GLU A 6 5.91 2.85 11.10
C GLU A 6 4.46 3.03 10.61
N GLY A 7 3.47 2.62 11.41
CA GLY A 7 2.05 2.79 11.07
C GLY A 7 1.63 4.25 10.87
N CYS A 8 2.22 5.20 11.63
CA CYS A 8 1.95 6.63 11.42
C CYS A 8 2.55 7.13 10.09
N ILE A 9 3.71 6.59 9.71
CA ILE A 9 4.38 6.92 8.45
C ILE A 9 3.59 6.32 7.29
N ALA A 10 3.16 5.06 7.39
CA ALA A 10 2.33 4.40 6.39
C ALA A 10 1.01 5.16 6.19
N ASN A 11 0.35 5.56 7.28
CA ASN A 11 -0.85 6.39 7.22
C ASN A 11 -0.60 7.76 6.58
N ALA A 12 0.57 8.37 6.74
CA ALA A 12 0.89 9.60 6.02
C ALA A 12 1.09 9.34 4.52
N ILE A 13 1.77 8.25 4.16
CA ILE A 13 2.03 7.85 2.77
C ILE A 13 0.73 7.51 2.04
N SER A 14 -0.28 6.94 2.69
CA SER A 14 -1.56 6.61 2.06
C SER A 14 -2.34 7.83 1.56
N PHE A 15 -2.04 9.03 2.06
CA PHE A 15 -2.59 10.31 1.55
C PHE A 15 -1.78 10.92 0.40
N THR A 16 -0.73 10.24 -0.08
CA THR A 16 0.10 10.70 -1.20
C THR A 16 -0.30 10.01 -2.51
N THR A 17 0.52 10.12 -3.55
CA THR A 17 0.35 9.34 -4.78
C THR A 17 1.24 8.10 -4.78
N PRO A 18 0.92 7.05 -5.57
CA PRO A 18 1.80 5.88 -5.72
C PRO A 18 3.23 6.26 -6.14
N ARG A 19 3.37 7.30 -6.97
CA ARG A 19 4.67 7.83 -7.39
C ARG A 19 5.45 8.40 -6.21
N ASP A 20 4.78 9.11 -5.31
CA ASP A 20 5.42 9.68 -4.12
C ASP A 20 5.78 8.59 -3.10
N ALA A 21 4.92 7.58 -2.92
CA ALA A 21 5.26 6.40 -2.10
C ALA A 21 6.57 5.72 -2.56
N CYS A 22 6.73 5.51 -3.88
CA CYS A 22 7.98 4.96 -4.44
C CYS A 22 9.20 5.88 -4.25
N ARG A 23 9.01 7.20 -4.23
CA ARG A 23 10.11 8.14 -3.94
C ARG A 23 10.49 8.09 -2.47
N LEU A 24 9.50 8.07 -1.58
CA LEU A 24 9.71 7.99 -0.14
C LEU A 24 10.42 6.68 0.24
N SER A 25 10.09 5.56 -0.39
CA SER A 25 10.77 4.28 -0.14
C SER A 25 12.27 4.29 -0.41
N SER A 26 12.76 5.20 -1.26
CA SER A 26 14.18 5.34 -1.58
C SER A 26 14.96 6.19 -0.56
N VAL A 27 14.27 6.87 0.36
CA VAL A 27 14.89 7.80 1.32
C VAL A 27 15.51 7.06 2.50
N SER A 28 14.84 6.04 3.04
CA SER A 28 15.34 5.24 4.16
C SER A 28 14.62 3.91 4.28
N THR A 29 15.19 2.96 5.03
CA THR A 29 14.57 1.65 5.29
C THR A 29 13.22 1.75 6.02
N ILE A 30 13.02 2.77 6.86
CA ILE A 30 11.75 2.97 7.58
C ILE A 30 10.67 3.45 6.61
N PHE A 31 10.99 4.43 5.76
CA PHE A 31 10.05 4.86 4.72
C PHE A 31 9.78 3.76 3.71
N LYS A 32 10.79 2.94 3.40
CA LYS A 32 10.63 1.75 2.57
C LYS A 32 9.60 0.79 3.16
N SER A 33 9.81 0.35 4.40
CA SER A 33 8.91 -0.55 5.11
C SER A 33 7.48 0.00 5.18
N ALA A 34 7.34 1.28 5.52
CA ALA A 34 6.04 1.95 5.56
C ALA A 34 5.36 2.07 4.18
N ALA A 35 6.11 2.36 3.12
CA ALA A 35 5.58 2.49 1.75
C ALA A 35 5.20 1.15 1.12
N GLU A 36 5.79 0.05 1.58
CA GLU A 36 5.46 -1.32 1.17
C GLU A 36 4.26 -1.90 1.95
N SER A 37 3.71 -1.16 2.91
CA SER A 37 2.56 -1.60 3.71
C SER A 37 1.29 -1.73 2.86
N ASP A 38 0.54 -2.80 3.10
CA ASP A 38 -0.74 -3.06 2.43
C ASP A 38 -1.72 -1.88 2.60
N ALA A 39 -1.77 -1.28 3.79
CA ALA A 39 -2.62 -0.11 4.07
C ALA A 39 -2.39 1.09 3.11
N VAL A 40 -1.15 1.26 2.63
CA VAL A 40 -0.81 2.30 1.65
C VAL A 40 -1.40 1.94 0.29
N TRP A 41 -1.16 0.72 -0.18
CA TRP A 41 -1.59 0.28 -1.51
C TRP A 41 -3.10 0.11 -1.61
N GLU A 42 -3.75 -0.39 -0.57
CA GLU A 42 -5.20 -0.48 -0.44
C GLU A 42 -5.87 0.90 -0.58
N SER A 43 -5.23 1.96 -0.06
CA SER A 43 -5.74 3.33 -0.18
C SER A 43 -5.63 3.92 -1.59
N PHE A 44 -4.75 3.35 -2.44
CA PHE A 44 -4.61 3.75 -3.85
C PHE A 44 -5.53 2.99 -4.78
N LEU A 45 -6.11 1.88 -4.31
CA LEU A 45 -7.00 1.04 -5.11
C LEU A 45 -8.42 1.60 -5.17
N PRO A 46 -9.19 1.24 -6.22
CA PRO A 46 -10.60 1.58 -6.28
C PRO A 46 -11.39 0.90 -5.14
N PRO A 47 -12.50 1.47 -4.67
CA PRO A 47 -13.30 0.88 -3.58
C PRO A 47 -13.82 -0.53 -3.89
N ASP A 48 -14.05 -0.86 -5.16
CA ASP A 48 -14.54 -2.16 -5.59
C ASP A 48 -13.44 -3.21 -5.85
N TYR A 49 -12.17 -2.94 -5.48
CA TYR A 49 -11.05 -3.85 -5.79
C TYR A 49 -11.27 -5.27 -5.22
N SER A 50 -11.88 -5.41 -4.05
CA SER A 50 -12.16 -6.72 -3.44
C SER A 50 -13.12 -7.55 -4.29
N THR A 51 -14.05 -6.90 -5.00
CA THR A 51 -14.98 -7.58 -5.92
C THR A 51 -14.26 -8.12 -7.15
N LEU A 52 -13.32 -7.33 -7.70
CA LEU A 52 -12.48 -7.74 -8.82
C LEU A 52 -11.58 -8.92 -8.44
N LEU A 53 -11.00 -8.90 -7.25
CA LEU A 53 -10.19 -10.00 -6.73
C LEU A 53 -11.02 -11.28 -6.57
N SER A 54 -12.21 -11.16 -5.97
CA SER A 54 -13.14 -12.29 -5.78
C SER A 54 -13.56 -12.92 -7.10
N SER A 55 -13.81 -12.10 -8.14
CA SER A 55 -14.18 -12.60 -9.47
C SER A 55 -13.05 -13.38 -10.16
N SER A 56 -11.79 -12.98 -9.93
CA SER A 56 -10.61 -13.62 -10.54
C SER A 56 -10.37 -15.04 -10.00
N SER A 57 -10.62 -15.28 -8.71
CA SER A 57 -10.50 -16.61 -8.11
C SER A 57 -11.47 -17.62 -8.72
N SER A 58 -12.65 -17.18 -9.18
CA SER A 58 -13.64 -18.05 -9.82
C SER A 58 -13.22 -18.51 -11.22
N SER A 59 -12.33 -17.79 -11.90
CA SER A 59 -11.82 -18.19 -13.22
C SER A 59 -10.65 -19.17 -13.13
N SER A 60 -9.93 -19.22 -12.00
CA SER A 60 -8.80 -20.14 -11.82
C SER A 60 -9.23 -21.57 -11.45
N SER A 61 -10.49 -21.80 -11.06
CA SER A 61 -11.03 -23.11 -10.70
C SER A 61 -11.53 -23.95 -11.89
N SER A 62 -11.21 -23.55 -13.13
CA SER A 62 -11.60 -24.28 -14.35
C SER A 62 -10.42 -24.84 -15.15
N LEU A 63 -9.24 -25.02 -14.54
CA LEU A 63 -8.11 -25.77 -15.10
C LEU A 63 -7.80 -27.00 -14.22
#